data_AF-A0A401FMJ9-F1
#
_entry.id   AF-A0A401FMJ9-F1
#
_cell.length_a   1.000
_cell.length_b   1.000
_cell.length_c   1.000
_cell.angle_alpha   90.00
_cell.angle_beta   90.00
_cell.angle_gamma   90.00
#
_symmetry.space_group_name_H-M   'P 1'
#
loop_
_entity.id
_entity.type
_entity.pdbx_description
1 polymer ?
#
loop_
_entity_poly.entity_id
_entity_poly.type
_entity_poly.pdbx_seq_one_letter_code
_entity_poly.pdbx_strand_id
1 'polypeptide(L)'
;MGDYSAAPLGIVFAIAAIGLFFLPRIKYQRWYLGSGVAMLLIVSGISTKMLTPEEQTVNKYQSFTKGVLVNNPNPMESLNDSKLNKQFSLMKEQDYFPADYTALKPDSKYVKHNLIDKYNSFWLIDYYGNNLNQLGTSLNDVAKNVMIVQVSALGNYTKNHGRALQQFSFFTLYSQLSSTFYPKKYAFNIMIGLTLGIVYLVGMYNNFKNRKQIAGIMKFFLVIGLMTGAAILPVTTLLTFGETNLAQHMLPVSYSLDLVYLILIADIIRKRLWKGTS
;
A
#
# COMPACT_ATOMS: atom_id res chain seq x y z
N MET A 1 -18.88 -4.73 0.55
CA MET A 1 -17.46 -4.91 0.27
C MET A 1 -16.66 -4.21 1.36
N GLY A 2 -16.25 -4.95 2.38
CA GLY A 2 -15.30 -4.44 3.36
C GLY A 2 -13.91 -4.45 2.71
N ASP A 3 -13.21 -3.32 2.74
CA ASP A 3 -11.87 -3.20 2.17
C ASP A 3 -10.83 -3.35 3.30
N TYR A 4 -9.98 -4.38 3.21
CA TYR A 4 -8.85 -4.54 4.13
C TYR A 4 -7.86 -3.38 4.06
N SER A 5 -7.88 -2.61 2.96
CA SER A 5 -7.08 -1.39 2.79
C SER A 5 -7.58 -0.23 3.66
N ALA A 6 -8.79 -0.32 4.22
CA ALA A 6 -9.37 0.74 5.02
C ALA A 6 -8.60 1.00 6.33
N ALA A 7 -8.12 -0.05 7.01
CA ALA A 7 -7.34 0.08 8.25
C ALA A 7 -6.00 0.82 8.04
N PRO A 8 -5.13 0.39 7.10
CA PRO A 8 -3.89 1.10 6.82
C PRO A 8 -4.11 2.54 6.34
N LEU A 9 -5.12 2.79 5.48
CA LEU A 9 -5.46 4.15 5.03
C LEU A 9 -5.93 5.04 6.18
N GLY A 10 -6.66 4.48 7.14
CA GLY A 10 -7.08 5.21 8.34
C GLY A 10 -5.89 5.74 9.14
N ILE A 11 -4.86 4.92 9.30
CA ILE A 11 -3.61 5.30 9.98
C ILE A 11 -2.88 6.39 9.20
N VAL A 12 -2.79 6.25 7.87
CA VAL A 12 -2.17 7.25 6.98
C VAL A 12 -2.81 8.62 7.14
N PHE A 13 -4.14 8.69 7.07
CA PHE A 13 -4.87 9.94 7.23
C PHE A 13 -4.82 10.48 8.66
N ALA A 14 -4.83 9.60 9.66
CA ALA A 14 -4.66 10.03 11.06
C ALA A 14 -3.31 10.71 11.28
N ILE A 15 -2.21 10.14 10.76
CA ILE A 15 -0.87 10.74 10.83
C ILE A 15 -0.85 12.08 10.12
N ALA A 16 -1.41 12.16 8.90
CA ALA A 16 -1.50 13.41 8.15
C ALA A 16 -2.29 14.49 8.91
N ALA A 17 -3.38 14.10 9.59
CA ALA A 17 -4.24 15.00 10.36
C ALA A 17 -3.58 15.56 11.62
N ILE A 18 -2.53 14.93 12.18
CA ILE A 18 -1.80 15.46 13.34
C ILE A 18 -1.27 16.88 13.05
N GLY A 19 -0.85 17.15 11.81
CA GLY A 19 -0.41 18.48 11.41
C GLY A 19 -1.45 19.58 11.63
N LEU A 20 -2.74 19.26 11.54
CA LEU A 20 -3.84 20.22 11.72
C LEU A 20 -3.98 20.70 13.17
N PHE A 21 -3.49 19.95 14.15
CA PHE A 21 -3.54 20.36 15.56
C PHE A 21 -2.65 21.57 15.88
N PHE A 22 -1.74 21.93 14.97
CA PHE A 22 -0.81 23.04 15.10
C PHE A 22 -1.31 24.35 14.47
N LEU A 23 -2.48 24.36 13.82
CA LEU A 23 -3.13 25.56 13.26
C LEU A 23 -3.43 26.61 14.36
N PRO A 24 -3.46 27.92 14.01
CA PRO A 24 -3.74 28.99 14.96
C PRO A 24 -5.12 28.77 15.61
N ARG A 25 -5.20 28.95 16.93
CA ARG A 25 -6.33 28.54 17.78
C ARG A 25 -7.66 29.13 17.32
N ILE A 26 -8.54 28.29 16.78
CA ILE A 26 -9.99 28.51 16.77
C ILE A 26 -10.58 27.86 18.03
N LYS A 27 -11.61 28.47 18.65
CA LYS A 27 -12.27 27.92 19.85
C LYS A 27 -12.78 26.50 19.54
N TYR A 28 -12.49 25.53 20.43
CA TYR A 28 -12.84 24.10 20.31
C TYR A 28 -12.22 23.31 19.15
N GLN A 29 -11.33 23.89 18.34
CA GLN A 29 -10.72 23.21 17.18
C GLN A 29 -10.08 21.86 17.50
N ARG A 30 -9.37 21.76 18.63
CA ARG A 30 -8.71 20.50 19.03
C ARG A 30 -9.69 19.39 19.37
N TRP A 31 -10.87 19.73 19.88
CA TRP A 31 -11.92 18.77 20.15
C TRP A 31 -12.54 18.25 18.86
N TYR A 32 -12.84 19.13 17.90
CA TYR A 32 -13.35 18.73 16.57
C TYR A 32 -12.32 17.91 15.77
N LEU A 33 -11.04 18.29 15.81
CA LEU A 33 -9.97 17.51 15.16
C LEU A 33 -9.77 16.16 15.86
N GLY A 34 -9.79 16.14 17.19
CA GLY A 34 -9.70 14.91 17.98
C GLY A 34 -10.84 13.94 17.69
N SER A 35 -12.08 14.43 17.68
CA SER A 35 -13.24 13.61 17.34
C SER A 35 -13.22 13.16 15.88
N GLY A 36 -12.78 14.02 14.95
CA GLY A 36 -12.62 13.66 13.55
C GLY A 36 -11.61 12.53 13.33
N VAL A 37 -10.42 12.62 13.95
CA VAL A 37 -9.40 11.55 13.87
C VAL A 37 -9.89 10.27 14.53
N ALA A 38 -10.53 10.36 15.71
CA ALA A 38 -11.09 9.20 16.38
C ALA A 38 -12.18 8.51 15.53
N MET A 39 -13.10 9.30 14.96
CA MET A 39 -14.14 8.79 14.08
C MET A 39 -13.54 8.13 12.82
N LEU A 40 -12.51 8.74 12.22
CA LEU A 40 -11.81 8.19 11.07
C LEU A 40 -11.20 6.81 11.41
N LEU A 41 -10.50 6.70 12.54
CA LEU A 41 -9.92 5.44 13.00
C LEU A 41 -10.98 4.38 13.35
N ILE A 42 -12.09 4.78 13.97
CA ILE A 42 -13.20 3.88 14.30
C ILE A 42 -13.85 3.35 13.03
N VAL A 43 -14.20 4.22 12.08
CA VAL A 43 -14.82 3.83 10.81
C VAL A 43 -13.89 2.91 10.03
N SER A 44 -12.61 3.29 9.93
CA SER A 44 -11.55 2.50 9.32
C SER A 44 -11.43 1.09 9.93
N GLY A 45 -11.45 0.99 11.27
CA GLY A 45 -11.44 -0.30 11.97
C GLY A 45 -12.73 -1.11 11.75
N ILE A 46 -13.90 -0.48 11.79
CA ILE A 46 -15.18 -1.16 11.54
C ILE A 46 -15.26 -1.69 10.11
N SER A 47 -14.79 -0.94 9.11
CA SER A 47 -14.78 -1.36 7.70
C SER A 47 -14.05 -2.69 7.49
N THR A 48 -12.96 -2.94 8.24
CA THR A 48 -12.24 -4.24 8.19
C THR A 48 -12.98 -5.39 8.86
N LYS A 49 -13.95 -5.11 9.73
CA LYS A 49 -14.78 -6.14 10.37
C LYS A 49 -16.06 -6.45 9.59
N MET A 50 -16.42 -5.62 8.61
CA MET A 50 -17.59 -5.81 7.75
C MET A 50 -17.38 -6.82 6.62
N LEU A 51 -16.22 -7.49 6.57
CA LEU A 51 -15.95 -8.54 5.61
C LEU A 51 -16.79 -9.78 5.90
N THR A 52 -17.50 -10.22 4.87
CA THR A 52 -18.27 -11.47 4.90
C THR A 52 -17.33 -12.67 5.10
N PRO A 53 -17.80 -13.77 5.72
CA PRO A 53 -16.98 -14.98 5.86
C PRO A 53 -16.48 -15.54 4.53
N GLU A 54 -17.22 -15.30 3.44
CA GLU A 54 -16.83 -15.66 2.09
C GLU A 54 -15.65 -14.80 1.58
N GLU A 55 -15.73 -13.47 1.69
CA GLU A 55 -14.62 -12.58 1.33
C GLU A 55 -13.34 -12.93 2.13
N GLN A 56 -13.48 -13.29 3.42
CA GLN A 56 -12.33 -13.73 4.24
C GLN A 56 -11.72 -15.04 3.72
N THR A 57 -12.57 -15.98 3.26
CA THR A 57 -12.13 -17.26 2.69
C THR A 57 -11.39 -17.04 1.38
N VAL A 58 -11.93 -16.18 0.50
CA VAL A 58 -11.31 -15.79 -0.78
C VAL A 58 -9.94 -15.16 -0.54
N ASN A 59 -9.87 -14.18 0.38
CA ASN A 59 -8.64 -13.43 0.65
C ASN A 59 -7.56 -14.33 1.25
N LYS A 60 -7.91 -15.16 2.24
CA LYS A 60 -7.01 -16.20 2.75
C LYS A 60 -6.49 -17.06 1.61
N TYR A 61 -7.38 -17.67 0.83
CA TYR A 61 -7.00 -18.51 -0.29
C TYR A 61 -5.97 -17.82 -1.20
N GLN A 62 -6.25 -16.57 -1.61
CA GLN A 62 -5.36 -15.79 -2.46
C GLN A 62 -4.03 -15.44 -1.80
N SER A 63 -4.00 -15.04 -0.52
CA SER A 63 -2.75 -14.83 0.23
C SER A 63 -1.85 -16.06 0.23
N PHE A 64 -2.46 -17.24 0.29
CA PHE A 64 -1.73 -18.49 0.27
C PHE A 64 -1.26 -18.84 -1.15
N THR A 65 -2.19 -18.96 -2.11
CA THR A 65 -1.86 -19.45 -3.46
C THR A 65 -1.04 -18.46 -4.28
N LYS A 66 -1.35 -17.16 -4.16
CA LYS A 66 -0.74 -16.06 -4.89
C LYS A 66 0.24 -15.23 -4.06
N GLY A 67 0.45 -15.58 -2.79
CA GLY A 67 1.49 -14.97 -1.94
C GLY A 67 2.50 -16.00 -1.49
N VAL A 68 2.11 -16.81 -0.50
CA VAL A 68 2.99 -17.81 0.16
C VAL A 68 3.64 -18.77 -0.84
N LEU A 69 2.94 -19.18 -1.90
CA LEU A 69 3.48 -20.13 -2.89
C LEU A 69 4.25 -19.49 -4.06
N VAL A 70 3.98 -18.22 -4.42
CA VAL A 70 4.43 -17.62 -5.70
C VAL A 70 5.95 -17.47 -5.78
N ASN A 71 6.60 -17.09 -4.68
CA ASN A 71 8.05 -16.89 -4.60
C ASN A 71 8.76 -17.86 -3.65
N ASN A 72 8.13 -18.99 -3.34
CA ASN A 72 8.75 -20.02 -2.50
C ASN A 72 9.54 -21.02 -3.38
N PRO A 73 10.87 -21.18 -3.17
CA PRO A 73 11.68 -22.12 -3.94
C PRO A 73 11.34 -23.58 -3.67
N ASN A 74 10.95 -23.93 -2.44
CA ASN A 74 10.57 -25.28 -2.02
C ASN A 74 9.22 -25.29 -1.27
N PRO A 75 8.08 -25.08 -1.97
CA PRO A 75 6.78 -24.95 -1.32
C PRO A 75 6.40 -26.17 -0.47
N MET A 76 6.75 -27.38 -0.90
CA MET A 76 6.44 -28.61 -0.18
C MET A 76 7.16 -28.73 1.17
N GLU A 77 8.36 -28.18 1.28
CA GLU A 77 9.17 -28.22 2.51
C GLU A 77 8.60 -27.21 3.52
N SER A 78 8.36 -25.97 3.08
CA SER A 78 7.80 -24.93 3.95
C SER A 78 6.39 -25.26 4.46
N LEU A 79 5.59 -25.97 3.67
CA LEU A 79 4.28 -26.46 4.10
C LEU A 79 4.40 -27.56 5.16
N ASN A 80 5.39 -28.43 5.03
CA ASN A 80 5.64 -29.50 6.00
C ASN A 80 6.02 -28.93 7.37
N ASP A 81 6.93 -27.95 7.39
CA ASP A 81 7.34 -27.26 8.62
C ASP A 81 6.17 -26.52 9.28
N SER A 82 5.24 -26.04 8.46
CA SER A 82 4.02 -25.36 8.90
C SER A 82 2.86 -26.30 9.23
N LYS A 83 3.09 -27.62 9.23
CA LYS A 83 2.07 -28.68 9.45
C LYS A 83 0.86 -28.60 8.48
N LEU A 84 1.07 -28.00 7.32
CA LEU A 84 0.12 -27.96 6.21
C LEU A 84 0.39 -29.12 5.25
N ASN A 85 -0.66 -29.62 4.60
CA ASN A 85 -0.50 -30.73 3.68
C ASN A 85 0.24 -30.29 2.41
N LYS A 86 1.30 -31.02 2.04
CA LYS A 86 2.14 -30.76 0.87
C LYS A 86 1.36 -30.64 -0.43
N GLN A 87 0.25 -31.37 -0.58
CA GLN A 87 -0.60 -31.32 -1.79
C GLN A 87 -1.11 -29.90 -2.12
N PHE A 88 -1.18 -29.00 -1.13
CA PHE A 88 -1.61 -27.62 -1.35
C PHE A 88 -0.57 -26.80 -2.15
N SER A 89 0.66 -27.30 -2.32
CA SER A 89 1.64 -26.69 -3.23
C SER A 89 1.16 -26.71 -4.69
N LEU A 90 0.28 -27.65 -5.06
CA LEU A 90 -0.32 -27.74 -6.40
C LEU A 90 -1.28 -26.57 -6.72
N MET A 91 -1.64 -25.78 -5.71
CA MET A 91 -2.53 -24.63 -5.84
C MET A 91 -1.77 -23.34 -6.14
N LYS A 92 -0.44 -23.41 -6.34
CA LYS A 92 0.39 -22.25 -6.69
C LYS A 92 -0.22 -21.49 -7.86
N GLU A 93 -0.33 -20.17 -7.72
CA GLU A 93 -0.88 -19.24 -8.72
C GLU A 93 -2.35 -19.44 -9.10
N GLN A 94 -3.07 -20.39 -8.48
CA GLN A 94 -4.48 -20.61 -8.77
C GLN A 94 -5.37 -19.51 -8.17
N ASP A 95 -6.41 -19.16 -8.93
CA ASP A 95 -7.47 -18.25 -8.51
C ASP A 95 -8.57 -18.97 -7.72
N TYR A 96 -9.21 -18.24 -6.81
CA TYR A 96 -10.37 -18.76 -6.07
C TYR A 96 -11.57 -19.06 -7.00
N PHE A 97 -11.76 -18.24 -8.03
CA PHE A 97 -12.74 -18.45 -9.10
C PHE A 97 -12.00 -18.81 -10.39
N PRO A 98 -11.60 -20.08 -10.57
CA PRO A 98 -10.81 -20.49 -11.71
C PRO A 98 -11.65 -20.49 -12.99
N ALA A 99 -11.07 -20.01 -14.09
CA ALA A 99 -11.68 -20.12 -15.42
C ALA A 99 -11.58 -21.55 -15.99
N ASP A 100 -10.56 -22.30 -15.57
CA ASP A 100 -10.23 -23.65 -16.03
C ASP A 100 -10.28 -24.70 -14.91
N TYR A 101 -10.06 -25.97 -15.25
CA TYR A 101 -9.99 -27.06 -14.29
C TYR A 101 -8.84 -26.86 -13.29
N THR A 102 -9.16 -26.93 -11.99
CA THR A 102 -8.19 -26.87 -10.89
C THR A 102 -7.94 -28.24 -10.27
N ALA A 103 -6.71 -28.47 -9.81
CA ALA A 103 -6.32 -29.70 -9.12
C ALA A 103 -7.12 -29.91 -7.82
N LEU A 104 -7.46 -28.82 -7.12
CA LEU A 104 -8.31 -28.81 -5.94
C LEU A 104 -9.32 -27.66 -6.04
N LYS A 105 -10.61 -27.96 -5.85
CA LYS A 105 -11.66 -26.94 -5.86
C LYS A 105 -11.51 -26.01 -4.64
N PRO A 106 -11.37 -24.68 -4.85
CA PRO A 106 -11.19 -23.70 -3.76
C PRO A 106 -12.33 -23.72 -2.73
N ASP A 107 -13.57 -23.84 -3.20
CA ASP A 107 -14.79 -23.88 -2.38
C ASP A 107 -15.14 -25.28 -1.83
N SER A 108 -14.22 -26.25 -1.96
CA SER A 108 -14.45 -27.57 -1.38
C SER A 108 -14.36 -27.51 0.15
N LYS A 109 -15.24 -28.27 0.84
CA LYS A 109 -15.13 -28.48 2.30
C LYS A 109 -13.74 -28.95 2.72
N TYR A 110 -13.08 -29.72 1.85
CA TYR A 110 -11.74 -30.23 2.07
C TYR A 110 -10.70 -29.10 2.18
N VAL A 111 -10.66 -28.19 1.20
CA VAL A 111 -9.75 -27.03 1.22
C VAL A 111 -10.09 -26.10 2.38
N LYS A 112 -11.38 -25.85 2.63
CA LYS A 112 -11.79 -25.00 3.75
C LYS A 112 -11.26 -25.53 5.09
N HIS A 113 -11.54 -26.79 5.39
CA HIS A 113 -11.18 -27.38 6.68
C HIS A 113 -9.68 -27.66 6.84
N ASN A 114 -9.00 -28.07 5.76
CA ASN A 114 -7.61 -28.51 5.84
C ASN A 114 -6.58 -27.42 5.49
N LEU A 115 -7.01 -26.29 4.93
CA LEU A 115 -6.15 -25.15 4.61
C LEU A 115 -6.67 -23.86 5.26
N ILE A 116 -7.85 -23.38 4.88
CA ILE A 116 -8.34 -22.03 5.25
C ILE A 116 -8.55 -21.88 6.76
N ASP A 117 -9.05 -22.93 7.42
CA ASP A 117 -9.30 -22.93 8.86
C ASP A 117 -8.01 -23.12 9.69
N LYS A 118 -6.94 -23.64 9.08
CA LYS A 118 -5.69 -23.98 9.77
C LYS A 118 -4.72 -22.83 9.95
N TYR A 119 -4.89 -21.73 9.22
CA TYR A 119 -4.05 -20.55 9.39
C TYR A 119 -4.85 -19.25 9.42
N ASN A 120 -4.21 -18.22 9.95
CA ASN A 120 -4.75 -16.89 10.12
C ASN A 120 -3.67 -15.84 9.77
N SER A 121 -4.00 -14.56 9.93
CA SER A 121 -3.07 -13.46 9.64
C SER A 121 -1.81 -13.50 10.51
N PHE A 122 -1.88 -14.00 11.75
CA PHE A 122 -0.70 -14.12 12.61
C PHE A 122 0.28 -15.17 12.07
N TRP A 123 -0.24 -16.31 11.61
CA TRP A 123 0.57 -17.33 10.95
C TRP A 123 1.26 -16.77 9.70
N LEU A 124 0.56 -15.96 8.89
CA LEU A 124 1.15 -15.28 7.72
C LEU A 124 2.29 -14.34 8.10
N ILE A 125 2.11 -13.54 9.17
CA ILE A 125 3.13 -12.63 9.67
C ILE A 125 4.37 -13.41 10.15
N ASP A 126 4.16 -14.47 10.93
CA ASP A 126 5.23 -15.34 11.42
C ASP A 126 5.97 -16.05 10.27
N TYR A 127 5.21 -16.59 9.31
CA TYR A 127 5.75 -17.23 8.10
C TYR A 127 6.67 -16.27 7.33
N TYR A 128 6.21 -15.06 7.00
CA TYR A 128 7.04 -14.10 6.27
C TYR A 128 8.17 -13.52 7.13
N GLY A 129 8.00 -13.46 8.46
CA GLY A 129 9.06 -13.09 9.40
C GLY A 129 10.23 -14.08 9.39
N ASN A 130 9.93 -15.37 9.24
CA ASN A 130 10.94 -16.42 9.07
C ASN A 130 11.45 -16.56 7.63
N ASN A 131 10.76 -15.96 6.65
CA ASN A 131 11.06 -16.02 5.22
C ASN A 131 11.31 -14.63 4.61
N LEU A 132 12.17 -13.81 5.23
CA LEU A 132 12.41 -12.42 4.83
C LEU A 132 12.90 -12.27 3.37
N ASN A 133 13.69 -13.22 2.86
CA ASN A 133 14.16 -13.21 1.48
C ASN A 133 12.97 -13.35 0.49
N GLN A 134 12.05 -14.26 0.79
CA GLN A 134 10.81 -14.42 0.01
C GLN A 134 9.95 -13.15 0.09
N LEU A 135 9.77 -12.61 1.30
CA LEU A 135 9.02 -11.37 1.52
C LEU A 135 9.60 -10.22 0.67
N GLY A 136 10.92 -10.04 0.69
CA GLY A 136 11.61 -9.02 -0.09
C GLY A 136 11.40 -9.18 -1.60
N THR A 137 11.43 -10.41 -2.11
CA THR A 137 11.18 -10.71 -3.53
C THR A 137 9.74 -10.38 -3.91
N SER A 138 8.75 -10.87 -3.17
CA SER A 138 7.33 -10.54 -3.42
C SER A 138 7.06 -9.04 -3.30
N LEU A 139 7.65 -8.34 -2.32
CA LEU A 139 7.50 -6.88 -2.21
C LEU A 139 8.14 -6.14 -3.40
N ASN A 140 9.24 -6.65 -3.95
CA ASN A 140 9.81 -6.09 -5.19
C ASN A 140 8.88 -6.29 -6.38
N ASP A 141 8.20 -7.43 -6.48
CA ASP A 141 7.22 -7.70 -7.54
C ASP A 141 5.97 -6.83 -7.38
N VAL A 142 5.49 -6.64 -6.16
CA VAL A 142 4.44 -5.67 -5.84
C VAL A 142 4.87 -4.25 -6.23
N ALA A 143 6.09 -3.83 -5.88
CA ALA A 143 6.60 -2.49 -6.19
C ALA A 143 6.75 -2.24 -7.70
N LYS A 144 7.13 -3.26 -8.49
CA LYS A 144 7.12 -3.18 -9.96
C LYS A 144 5.71 -2.93 -10.49
N ASN A 145 4.72 -3.61 -9.92
CA ASN A 145 3.32 -3.46 -10.33
C ASN A 145 2.75 -2.08 -9.99
N VAL A 146 3.13 -1.45 -8.86
CA VAL A 146 2.76 -0.05 -8.54
C VAL A 146 3.10 0.91 -9.69
N MET A 147 4.26 0.71 -10.36
CA MET A 147 4.63 1.53 -11.52
C MET A 147 3.77 1.24 -12.74
N ILE A 148 3.47 -0.04 -13.01
CA ILE A 148 2.60 -0.42 -14.13
C ILE A 148 1.20 0.20 -13.95
N VAL A 149 0.67 0.17 -12.72
CA VAL A 149 -0.58 0.84 -12.36
C VAL A 149 -0.52 2.33 -12.62
N GLN A 150 0.58 2.98 -12.25
CA GLN A 150 0.78 4.40 -12.53
C GLN A 150 0.72 4.67 -14.05
N VAL A 151 1.28 3.79 -14.88
CA VAL A 151 1.22 3.89 -16.35
C VAL A 151 -0.20 3.68 -16.87
N SER A 152 -0.91 2.65 -16.39
CA SER A 152 -2.24 2.29 -16.89
C SER A 152 -3.36 3.23 -16.39
N ALA A 153 -3.30 3.68 -15.13
CA ALA A 153 -4.29 4.57 -14.53
C ALA A 153 -4.26 5.99 -15.13
N LEU A 154 -3.11 6.40 -15.68
CA LEU A 154 -2.95 7.70 -16.35
C LEU A 154 -3.17 7.61 -17.88
N GLY A 155 -3.40 6.41 -18.42
CA GLY A 155 -3.34 6.13 -19.87
C GLY A 155 -4.62 5.66 -20.56
N ASN A 156 -5.66 5.24 -19.84
CA ASN A 156 -6.85 4.64 -20.47
C ASN A 156 -8.13 5.45 -20.22
N TYR A 157 -8.40 6.45 -21.07
CA TYR A 157 -9.77 6.92 -21.27
C TYR A 157 -10.51 5.95 -22.19
N THR A 158 -11.74 5.61 -21.80
CA THR A 158 -12.57 4.63 -22.49
C THR A 158 -12.86 5.04 -23.93
N LYS A 159 -12.75 4.03 -24.80
CA LYS A 159 -13.00 4.03 -26.22
C LYS A 159 -14.44 4.47 -26.51
N ASN A 160 -14.64 5.73 -26.89
CA ASN A 160 -15.83 6.13 -27.64
C ASN A 160 -15.40 6.51 -29.06
N HIS A 161 -15.82 5.70 -30.03
CA HIS A 161 -15.83 5.98 -31.48
C HIS A 161 -14.46 6.07 -32.19
N GLY A 162 -13.87 4.92 -32.51
CA GLY A 162 -13.14 4.72 -33.77
C GLY A 162 -11.79 5.43 -34.00
N ARG A 163 -11.13 5.99 -32.97
CA ARG A 163 -9.78 6.57 -33.11
C ARG A 163 -8.75 5.85 -32.24
N ALA A 164 -7.51 5.78 -32.72
CA ALA A 164 -6.38 5.18 -32.00
C ALA A 164 -6.09 5.94 -30.70
N LEU A 165 -5.70 5.19 -29.66
CA LEU A 165 -5.38 5.68 -28.33
C LEU A 165 -4.31 6.78 -28.42
N GLN A 166 -4.66 8.03 -28.08
CA GLN A 166 -3.70 9.12 -27.98
C GLN A 166 -3.32 9.34 -26.52
N GLN A 167 -2.08 8.96 -26.20
CA GLN A 167 -1.42 9.31 -24.94
C GLN A 167 -0.93 10.78 -25.05
N PHE A 168 -1.20 11.60 -24.03
CA PHE A 168 -0.63 12.96 -23.98
C PHE A 168 0.92 12.87 -23.91
N SER A 169 1.64 13.61 -24.76
CA SER A 169 3.11 13.46 -24.89
C SER A 169 3.87 13.82 -23.61
N PHE A 170 3.39 14.80 -22.83
CA PHE A 170 3.96 15.15 -21.52
C PHE A 170 3.90 14.01 -20.50
N PHE A 171 2.79 13.29 -20.46
CA PHE A 171 2.60 12.15 -19.54
C PHE A 171 3.37 10.92 -20.00
N THR A 172 3.59 10.77 -21.31
CA THR A 172 4.43 9.73 -21.89
C THR A 172 5.89 9.92 -21.48
N LEU A 173 6.40 11.15 -21.46
CA LEU A 173 7.76 11.47 -21.02
C LEU A 173 7.97 11.23 -19.51
N TYR A 174 7.05 11.70 -18.65
CA TYR A 174 7.12 11.42 -17.20
C TYR A 174 7.02 9.91 -16.91
N SER A 175 6.14 9.20 -17.62
CA SER A 175 5.96 7.75 -17.50
C SER A 175 7.16 6.94 -18.01
N GLN A 176 7.81 7.38 -19.10
CA GLN A 176 9.03 6.76 -19.62
C GLN A 176 10.22 7.02 -18.68
N LEU A 177 10.33 8.24 -18.13
CA LEU A 177 11.36 8.57 -17.15
C LEU A 177 11.13 7.81 -15.84
N SER A 178 9.91 7.75 -15.31
CA SER A 178 9.63 6.99 -14.08
C SER A 178 9.82 5.48 -14.27
N SER A 179 9.39 4.90 -15.40
CA SER A 179 9.62 3.48 -15.70
C SER A 179 11.10 3.12 -15.88
N THR A 180 11.91 4.05 -16.39
CA THR A 180 13.35 3.83 -16.65
C THR A 180 14.22 4.14 -15.43
N PHE A 181 13.88 5.16 -14.65
CA PHE A 181 14.70 5.62 -13.52
C PHE A 181 14.22 5.14 -12.15
N TYR A 182 12.97 4.71 -12.00
CA TYR A 182 12.48 4.24 -10.71
C TYR A 182 12.99 2.80 -10.47
N PRO A 183 13.78 2.56 -9.41
CA PRO A 183 14.31 1.25 -9.09
C PRO A 183 13.20 0.26 -8.78
N LYS A 184 13.27 -0.91 -9.41
CA LYS A 184 12.33 -2.05 -9.26
C LYS A 184 12.40 -2.74 -7.88
N LYS A 185 12.89 -2.05 -6.85
CA LYS A 185 13.10 -2.59 -5.50
C LYS A 185 12.28 -1.82 -4.48
N TYR A 186 11.49 -2.52 -3.68
CA TYR A 186 10.70 -1.94 -2.59
C TYR A 186 11.55 -1.18 -1.57
N ALA A 187 12.79 -1.63 -1.33
CA ALA A 187 13.75 -0.93 -0.47
C ALA A 187 14.02 0.52 -0.91
N PHE A 188 13.90 0.83 -2.21
CA PHE A 188 14.04 2.19 -2.69
C PHE A 188 12.90 3.10 -2.21
N ASN A 189 11.67 2.61 -2.18
CA ASN A 189 10.51 3.37 -1.66
C ASN A 189 10.74 3.74 -0.19
N ILE A 190 11.29 2.81 0.59
CA ILE A 190 11.66 3.04 1.99
C ILE A 190 12.79 4.07 2.09
N MET A 191 13.83 3.95 1.27
CA MET A 191 14.93 4.94 1.27
C MET A 191 14.46 6.35 0.89
N ILE A 192 13.60 6.49 -0.13
CA ILE A 192 12.97 7.78 -0.47
C ILE A 192 12.14 8.27 0.70
N GLY A 193 11.32 7.41 1.32
CA GLY A 193 10.50 7.77 2.47
C GLY A 193 11.31 8.31 3.64
N LEU A 194 12.42 7.65 3.97
CA LEU A 194 13.36 8.10 5.00
C LEU A 194 14.02 9.42 4.61
N THR A 195 14.49 9.54 3.37
CA THR A 195 15.17 10.74 2.87
C THR A 195 14.23 11.95 2.93
N LEU A 196 13.02 11.82 2.38
CA LEU A 196 12.00 12.86 2.42
C LEU A 196 11.55 13.15 3.86
N GLY A 197 11.39 12.12 4.68
CA GLY A 197 11.11 12.26 6.10
C GLY A 197 12.13 13.15 6.80
N ILE A 198 13.42 12.91 6.59
CA ILE A 198 14.51 13.72 7.15
C ILE A 198 14.47 15.16 6.60
N VAL A 199 14.31 15.35 5.28
CA VAL A 199 14.24 16.68 4.66
C VAL A 199 13.11 17.52 5.25
N TYR A 200 11.91 16.95 5.36
CA TYR A 200 10.75 17.65 5.93
C TYR A 200 10.84 17.78 7.45
N LEU A 201 11.52 16.86 8.16
CA LEU A 201 11.81 16.98 9.59
C LEU A 201 12.71 18.19 9.88
N VAL A 202 13.78 18.36 9.09
CA VAL A 202 14.67 19.53 9.19
C VAL A 202 13.89 20.82 8.89
N GLY A 203 13.04 20.80 7.85
CA GLY A 203 12.14 21.92 7.54
C GLY A 203 11.18 22.24 8.69
N MET A 204 10.60 21.24 9.33
CA MET A 204 9.75 21.41 10.51
C MET A 204 10.52 22.00 11.69
N TYR A 205 11.69 21.44 12.01
CA TYR A 205 12.54 21.88 13.13
C TYR A 205 12.96 23.35 12.98
N ASN A 206 13.39 23.75 11.78
CA ASN A 206 13.76 25.14 11.49
C ASN A 206 12.58 26.09 11.64
N ASN A 207 11.38 25.69 11.21
CA ASN A 207 10.17 26.50 11.36
C ASN A 207 9.70 26.60 12.82
N PHE A 208 9.90 25.55 13.62
CA PHE A 208 9.62 25.55 15.05
C PHE A 208 10.55 26.50 15.80
N LYS A 209 11.86 26.43 15.52
CA LYS A 209 12.88 27.32 16.10
C LYS A 209 12.62 28.79 15.77
N ASN A 210 12.19 29.07 14.54
CA ASN A 210 11.96 30.43 14.07
C ASN A 210 10.56 30.98 14.41
N ARG A 211 9.67 30.20 15.06
CA ARG A 211 8.28 30.55 15.44
C ARG A 211 7.38 31.13 14.32
N LYS A 212 7.81 31.06 13.07
CA LYS A 212 7.22 31.86 11.99
C LYS A 212 6.15 31.12 11.19
N GLN A 213 6.15 29.79 11.10
CA GLN A 213 5.30 29.09 10.11
C GLN A 213 4.78 27.71 10.55
N ILE A 214 3.47 27.62 10.75
CA ILE A 214 2.74 26.36 11.00
C ILE A 214 2.72 25.46 9.75
N ALA A 215 2.83 26.05 8.55
CA ALA A 215 2.80 25.34 7.28
C ALA A 215 3.89 24.26 7.16
N GLY A 216 5.08 24.46 7.75
CA GLY A 216 6.15 23.46 7.74
C GLY A 216 5.80 22.20 8.57
N ILE A 217 5.13 22.39 9.69
CA ILE A 217 4.66 21.29 10.56
C ILE A 217 3.57 20.50 9.84
N MET A 218 2.60 21.19 9.24
CA MET A 218 1.52 20.54 8.47
C MET A 218 2.06 19.70 7.31
N LYS A 219 3.03 20.23 6.56
CA LYS A 219 3.67 19.52 5.45
C LYS A 219 4.43 18.29 5.92
N PHE A 220 5.15 18.38 7.03
CA PHE A 220 5.86 17.24 7.59
C PHE A 220 4.90 16.08 7.91
N PHE A 221 3.81 16.36 8.64
CA PHE A 221 2.82 15.33 8.96
C PHE A 221 2.11 14.79 7.72
N LEU A 222 1.82 15.64 6.73
CA LEU A 222 1.24 15.21 5.45
C LEU A 222 2.18 14.26 4.70
N VAL A 223 3.46 14.65 4.52
CA VAL A 223 4.44 13.85 3.78
C VAL A 223 4.75 12.55 4.51
N ILE A 224 4.93 12.58 5.84
CA ILE A 224 5.20 11.35 6.59
C ILE A 224 3.98 10.42 6.62
N GLY A 225 2.76 10.96 6.66
CA GLY A 225 1.53 10.18 6.53
C GLY A 225 1.47 9.46 5.18
N LEU A 226 1.62 10.19 4.08
CA LEU A 226 1.62 9.64 2.72
C LEU A 226 2.74 8.60 2.51
N MET A 227 3.96 8.87 2.99
CA MET A 227 5.07 7.92 2.89
C MET A 227 4.88 6.68 3.78
N THR A 228 4.21 6.82 4.94
CA THR A 228 3.81 5.68 5.76
C THR A 228 2.83 4.79 4.99
N GLY A 229 1.91 5.38 4.22
CA GLY A 229 1.02 4.64 3.34
C GLY A 229 1.76 3.90 2.25
N ALA A 230 2.70 4.57 1.59
CA ALA A 230 3.53 3.95 0.56
C ALA A 230 4.42 2.79 1.09
N ALA A 231 4.73 2.79 2.39
CA ALA A 231 5.44 1.69 3.04
C ALA A 231 4.49 0.55 3.46
N ILE A 232 3.42 0.86 4.21
CA ILE A 232 2.58 -0.16 4.86
C ILE A 232 1.63 -0.84 3.87
N LEU A 233 1.05 -0.09 2.93
CA LEU A 233 0.02 -0.63 2.03
C LEU A 233 0.51 -1.84 1.22
N PRO A 234 1.71 -1.80 0.57
CA PRO A 234 2.23 -2.97 -0.16
C PRO A 234 2.34 -4.24 0.68
N VAL A 235 2.79 -4.10 1.93
CA VAL A 235 2.92 -5.22 2.87
C VAL A 235 1.54 -5.78 3.22
N THR A 236 0.59 -4.91 3.55
CA THR A 236 -0.75 -5.34 3.93
C THR A 236 -1.51 -5.99 2.78
N THR A 237 -1.35 -5.50 1.55
CA THR A 237 -1.95 -6.11 0.37
C THR A 237 -1.37 -7.50 0.13
N LEU A 238 -0.04 -7.66 0.18
CA LEU A 238 0.59 -8.97 0.02
C LEU A 238 0.11 -9.98 1.07
N LEU A 239 -0.01 -9.56 2.33
CA LEU A 239 -0.51 -10.43 3.41
C LEU A 239 -1.99 -10.80 3.27
N THR A 240 -2.78 -9.98 2.58
CA THR A 240 -4.25 -10.12 2.53
C THR A 240 -4.77 -10.70 1.23
N PHE A 241 -4.10 -10.42 0.11
CA PHE A 241 -4.55 -10.78 -1.23
C PHE A 241 -3.45 -11.50 -2.03
N GLY A 242 -2.24 -11.63 -1.48
CA GLY A 242 -1.07 -12.07 -2.24
C GLY A 242 -0.77 -11.09 -3.38
N GLU A 243 -0.42 -11.63 -4.54
CA GLU A 243 -0.20 -10.87 -5.78
C GLU A 243 -1.47 -10.74 -6.64
N THR A 244 -2.65 -10.97 -6.06
CA THR A 244 -3.93 -10.85 -6.76
C THR A 244 -4.35 -9.39 -6.92
N ASN A 245 -4.80 -9.01 -8.12
CA ASN A 245 -5.35 -7.68 -8.41
C ASN A 245 -4.52 -6.53 -7.84
N LEU A 246 -3.19 -6.66 -7.85
CA LEU A 246 -2.25 -5.64 -7.36
C LEU A 246 -2.58 -4.28 -7.94
N ALA A 247 -3.11 -4.25 -9.16
CA ALA A 247 -3.48 -3.02 -9.80
C ALA A 247 -4.46 -2.16 -9.01
N GLN A 248 -5.49 -2.77 -8.44
CA GLN A 248 -6.53 -2.05 -7.69
C GLN A 248 -6.03 -1.63 -6.30
N HIS A 249 -5.31 -2.53 -5.62
CA HIS A 249 -4.87 -2.30 -4.25
C HIS A 249 -3.62 -1.39 -4.15
N MET A 250 -2.86 -1.21 -5.23
CA MET A 250 -1.69 -0.33 -5.27
C MET A 250 -1.99 1.11 -5.71
N LEU A 251 -3.20 1.40 -6.21
CA LEU A 251 -3.59 2.76 -6.62
C LEU A 251 -3.31 3.82 -5.54
N PRO A 252 -3.68 3.61 -4.25
CA PRO A 252 -3.43 4.62 -3.22
C PRO A 252 -1.93 4.87 -2.97
N VAL A 253 -1.07 3.86 -3.19
CA VAL A 253 0.39 3.99 -3.10
C VAL A 253 0.91 4.91 -4.20
N SER A 254 0.49 4.67 -5.46
CA SER A 254 0.88 5.51 -6.60
C SER A 254 0.46 6.96 -6.39
N TYR A 255 -0.79 7.20 -5.97
CA TYR A 255 -1.28 8.56 -5.68
C TYR A 255 -0.54 9.23 -4.52
N SER A 256 -0.19 8.47 -3.47
CA SER A 256 0.58 9.01 -2.34
C SER A 256 1.97 9.48 -2.78
N LEU A 257 2.65 8.69 -3.61
CA LEU A 257 3.95 9.06 -4.19
C LEU A 257 3.84 10.29 -5.09
N ASP A 258 2.86 10.34 -5.98
CA ASP A 258 2.65 11.49 -6.88
C ASP A 258 2.39 12.78 -6.09
N LEU A 259 1.53 12.74 -5.07
CA LEU A 259 1.28 13.90 -4.20
C LEU A 259 2.55 14.35 -3.48
N VAL A 260 3.35 13.42 -2.95
CA VAL A 260 4.61 13.75 -2.29
C VAL A 260 5.60 14.38 -3.27
N TYR A 261 5.73 13.85 -4.49
CA TYR A 261 6.59 14.45 -5.52
C TYR A 261 6.11 15.83 -5.95
N LEU A 262 4.80 16.05 -6.09
CA LEU A 262 4.24 17.36 -6.39
C LEU A 262 4.54 18.38 -5.28
N ILE A 263 4.39 17.98 -4.02
CA ILE A 263 4.73 18.85 -2.87
C ILE A 263 6.23 19.18 -2.88
N LEU A 264 7.09 18.18 -3.14
CA LEU A 264 8.53 18.36 -3.25
C LEU A 264 8.90 19.36 -4.37
N ILE A 265 8.40 19.14 -5.58
CA ILE A 265 8.64 20.00 -6.74
C ILE A 265 8.16 21.44 -6.46
N ALA A 266 6.96 21.59 -5.90
CA ALA A 266 6.43 22.89 -5.52
C ALA A 266 7.31 23.61 -4.49
N ASP A 267 7.88 22.87 -3.54
CA ASP A 267 8.77 23.43 -2.50
C ASP A 267 10.17 23.77 -3.03
N ILE A 268 10.70 22.99 -3.99
CA ILE A 268 11.93 23.31 -4.71
C ILE A 268 11.76 24.60 -5.51
N ILE A 269 10.70 24.69 -6.33
CA ILE A 269 10.42 25.86 -7.18
C ILE A 269 10.27 27.13 -6.33
N ARG A 270 9.57 27.02 -5.21
CA ARG A 270 9.35 28.16 -4.30
C ARG A 270 10.53 28.42 -3.36
N LYS A 271 11.62 27.65 -3.44
CA LYS A 271 12.78 27.70 -2.52
C LYS A 271 12.38 27.62 -1.03
N ARG A 272 11.31 26.89 -0.73
CA ARG A 272 10.66 26.82 0.59
C ARG A 272 11.16 25.67 1.47
N LEU A 273 11.97 24.75 0.92
CA LEU A 273 12.45 23.59 1.68
C LEU A 273 13.19 24.00 2.96
N TRP A 274 14.14 24.95 2.86
CA TRP A 274 15.03 25.32 3.98
C TRP A 274 15.00 26.79 4.36
N LYS A 275 14.36 27.65 3.56
CA LYS A 275 14.15 29.05 3.91
C LYS A 275 12.74 29.20 4.45
N GLY A 276 12.61 29.32 5.78
CA GLY A 276 11.41 29.89 6.40
C GLY A 276 11.27 31.30 5.82
N THR A 277 10.26 31.52 4.98
CA THR A 277 10.24 32.70 4.12
C THR A 277 10.18 33.98 4.97
N SER A 278 11.00 34.97 4.58
CA SER A 278 10.68 36.38 4.75
C SER A 278 9.30 36.70 4.17
#